data_AF-X1F1A9-F1
#
_entry.id   AF-X1F1A9-F1
#
_cell.length_a   1.000
_cell.length_b   1.000
_cell.length_c   1.000
_cell.angle_alpha   90.00
_cell.angle_beta   90.00
_cell.angle_gamma   90.00
#
_symmetry.space_group_name_H-M   'P 1'
#
loop_
_entity.id
_entity.type
_entity.pdbx_description
1 polymer ?
#
loop_
_entity_poly.entity_id
_entity_poly.type
_entity_poly.pdbx_seq_one_letter_code
_entity_poly.pdbx_strand_id
1 'polypeptide(L)' 'TGLLTDDEKVIACQIAKKVGADFVKTSTGFAKGGAKARDITLMKKIVGPKMGVKASGGIRSFE' A
#
# COMPACT_ATOMS: atom_id res chain seq x y z
N THR A 1 0.29 1.27 6.16
CA THR A 1 -1.08 1.80 5.98
C THR A 1 -1.84 1.84 7.28
N GLY A 2 -1.56 0.98 8.27
CA GLY A 2 -2.31 0.91 9.53
C GLY A 2 -2.34 2.17 10.42
N LEU A 3 -1.54 3.18 10.10
CA LEU A 3 -1.51 4.47 10.81
C LEU A 3 -2.06 5.64 9.96
N LEU A 4 -2.43 5.39 8.71
CA LEU A 4 -2.89 6.41 7.78
C LEU A 4 -4.40 6.28 7.55
N THR A 5 -5.08 7.41 7.44
CA THR A 5 -6.42 7.52 6.86
C THR A 5 -6.41 7.15 5.37
N ASP A 6 -7.57 6.96 4.77
CA ASP A 6 -7.64 6.61 3.34
C ASP A 6 -7.17 7.77 2.45
N ASP A 7 -7.46 9.02 2.81
CA ASP A 7 -6.98 10.21 2.11
C ASP A 7 -5.45 10.33 2.16
N GLU A 8 -4.85 10.08 3.33
CA GLU A 8 -3.39 10.07 3.49
C GLU A 8 -2.73 8.95 2.66
N LYS A 9 -3.37 7.77 2.55
CA LYS A 9 -2.88 6.68 1.68
C LYS A 9 -2.91 7.09 0.21
N VAL A 10 -3.97 7.78 -0.22
CA VAL A 10 -4.09 8.29 -1.60
C VAL A 10 -2.96 9.27 -1.89
N ILE A 11 -2.76 10.26 -1.03
CA ILE A 11 -1.70 11.27 -1.17
C ILE A 11 -0.32 10.60 -1.20
N ALA A 12 -0.04 9.68 -0.27
CA ALA A 12 1.23 8.96 -0.23
C ALA A 12 1.49 8.17 -1.52
N CYS A 13 0.48 7.49 -2.08
CA CYS A 13 0.60 6.76 -3.34
C CYS A 13 0.82 7.70 -4.54
N GLN A 14 0.14 8.84 -4.58
CA GLN A 14 0.34 9.85 -5.62
C GLN A 14 1.76 10.43 -5.60
N ILE A 15 2.28 10.73 -4.40
CA ILE A 15 3.66 11.20 -4.22
C ILE A 15 4.65 10.14 -4.71
N ALA A 16 4.51 8.89 -4.26
CA ALA A 16 5.39 7.80 -4.66
C ALA A 16 5.41 7.59 -6.19
N LYS A 17 4.24 7.66 -6.82
CA LYS A 17 4.12 7.60 -8.28
C LYS A 17 4.79 8.79 -8.97
N LYS A 18 4.59 10.01 -8.46
CA LYS A 18 5.15 11.25 -9.03
C LYS A 18 6.68 11.25 -9.02
N VAL A 19 7.30 10.66 -7.99
CA VAL A 19 8.76 10.55 -7.89
C VAL A 19 9.33 9.33 -8.62
N GLY A 20 8.49 8.56 -9.31
CA GLY A 20 8.94 7.43 -10.13
C GLY A 20 9.31 6.17 -9.35
N ALA A 21 8.74 5.95 -8.17
CA ALA A 21 8.94 4.68 -7.47
C ALA A 21 8.34 3.51 -8.26
N ASP A 22 8.97 2.34 -8.18
CA ASP A 22 8.47 1.13 -8.87
C ASP A 22 7.36 0.43 -8.10
N PHE A 23 7.37 0.54 -6.77
CA PHE A 23 6.41 -0.12 -5.88
C PHE A 23 6.00 0.78 -4.71
N VAL A 24 4.73 0.63 -4.30
CA VAL A 24 4.27 1.01 -2.96
C VAL A 24 4.09 -0.24 -2.11
N LYS A 25 4.42 -0.15 -0.82
CA LYS A 25 4.34 -1.26 0.14
C LYS A 25 3.37 -0.92 1.27
N THR A 26 2.51 -1.86 1.69
CA THR A 26 1.48 -1.59 2.70
C THR A 26 2.05 -1.26 4.07
N SER A 27 2.85 -2.14 4.66
CA SER A 27 3.29 -1.99 6.06
C SER A 27 4.73 -2.44 6.27
N THR A 28 5.39 -1.88 7.29
CA THR A 28 6.75 -2.25 7.69
C THR A 28 6.79 -3.63 8.36
N GLY A 29 5.71 -4.02 9.04
CA GLY A 29 5.62 -5.23 9.85
C GLY A 29 5.74 -4.99 11.36
N PHE A 30 6.12 -3.78 11.78
CA PHE A 30 6.34 -3.44 13.20
C PHE A 30 5.23 -2.57 13.82
N ALA A 31 4.49 -1.82 12.99
CA ALA A 31 3.38 -0.99 13.46
C ALA A 31 2.09 -1.81 13.65
N LYS A 32 1.11 -1.24 14.38
CA LYS A 32 -0.23 -1.82 14.48
C LYS A 32 -0.91 -1.81 13.09
N GLY A 33 -1.42 -2.98 12.68
CA GLY A 33 -2.14 -3.16 11.42
C GLY A 33 -1.28 -3.71 10.27
N GLY A 34 -1.71 -4.84 9.71
CA GLY A 34 -1.10 -5.48 8.54
C GLY A 34 -1.70 -5.03 7.20
N ALA A 35 -1.35 -5.73 6.13
CA ALA A 35 -1.98 -5.59 4.84
C ALA A 35 -3.47 -6.00 4.92
N LYS A 36 -4.34 -5.20 4.31
CA LYS A 36 -5.78 -5.52 4.12
C LYS A 36 -6.10 -5.43 2.63
N ALA A 37 -6.96 -6.32 2.13
CA ALA A 37 -7.37 -6.33 0.72
C ALA A 37 -7.89 -4.95 0.24
N ARG A 38 -8.67 -4.26 1.08
CA ARG A 38 -9.16 -2.89 0.77
C ARG A 38 -8.03 -1.89 0.51
N ASP A 39 -6.96 -1.96 1.30
CA ASP A 39 -5.83 -1.04 1.18
C ASP A 39 -5.08 -1.35 -0.13
N ILE A 40 -4.93 -2.63 -0.49
CA ILE A 40 -4.32 -3.05 -1.75
C ILE A 40 -5.12 -2.53 -2.95
N THR A 41 -6.44 -2.68 -2.94
CA THR A 41 -7.32 -2.19 -4.01
C THR A 41 -7.23 -0.67 -4.14
N LEU A 42 -7.28 0.06 -3.02
CA LEU A 42 -7.13 1.52 -3.00
C LEU A 42 -5.78 1.94 -3.59
N MET A 43 -4.68 1.38 -3.07
CA MET A 43 -3.32 1.70 -3.52
C MET A 43 -3.15 1.40 -5.02
N LYS A 44 -3.65 0.24 -5.49
CA LYS A 44 -3.53 -0.15 -6.91
C LYS A 44 -4.30 0.78 -7.84
N LYS A 45 -5.49 1.24 -7.42
CA LYS A 45 -6.28 2.23 -8.17
C LYS A 45 -5.49 3.53 -8.37
N ILE A 46 -4.76 3.99 -7.35
CA ILE A 46 -4.01 5.25 -7.41
C ILE A 46 -2.71 5.13 -8.20
N VAL A 47 -1.91 4.09 -7.95
CA VAL A 47 -0.62 3.94 -8.62
C VAL A 47 -0.75 3.51 -10.09
N GLY A 48 -1.86 2.84 -10.43
CA GLY A 48 -2.20 2.43 -11.79
C GLY A 48 -1.57 1.10 -12.21
N PRO A 49 -1.67 0.72 -13.49
CA PRO A 49 -1.30 -0.63 -13.93
C PRO A 49 0.21 -0.89 -13.90
N LYS A 50 1.04 0.12 -14.20
CA LYS A 50 2.50 -0.01 -14.36
C LYS A 50 3.26 -0.17 -13.04
N MET A 51 2.89 0.60 -12.03
CA MET A 51 3.56 0.58 -10.73
C MET A 51 3.01 -0.58 -9.88
N GLY A 52 3.91 -1.24 -9.16
CA GLY A 52 3.58 -2.39 -8.33
C GLY A 52 3.01 -2.02 -6.96
N VAL A 53 2.27 -2.96 -6.36
CA VAL A 53 1.80 -2.87 -4.98
C VAL A 53 2.26 -4.13 -4.24
N LYS A 54 3.01 -3.94 -3.15
CA LYS A 54 3.49 -5.04 -2.30
C LYS A 54 2.65 -5.11 -1.03
N ALA A 55 1.92 -6.22 -0.89
CA ALA A 55 1.24 -6.56 0.35
C ALA A 55 2.28 -7.11 1.36
N SER A 56 2.34 -6.53 2.56
CA SER A 56 3.25 -6.98 3.61
C SER A 56 2.73 -6.66 5.01
N GLY A 57 3.13 -7.51 5.97
CA GLY A 57 2.70 -7.46 7.36
C GLY A 57 1.40 -8.23 7.59
N GLY A 58 1.47 -9.30 8.39
CA GLY A 58 0.29 -10.10 8.77
C GLY A 58 -0.16 -11.18 7.78
N ILE A 59 0.51 -11.34 6.64
CA ILE A 59 0.25 -12.42 5.67
C ILE A 59 1.05 -13.65 6.12
N ARG A 60 0.37 -14.70 6.59
CA ARG A 60 0.98 -15.89 7.23
C ARG A 60 0.70 -17.21 6.50
N SER A 61 -0.34 -17.24 5.68
CA SER A 61 -0.81 -18.38 4.91
C SER A 61 -0.71 -18.09 3.42
N PHE A 62 -0.95 -19.11 2.61
CA PHE A 62 -1.01 -18.97 1.15
C PHE A 62 -2.39 -18.46 0.71
N GLU A 63 -3.44 -18.87 1.43
CA GLU A 63 -4.80 -18.31 1.39
C GLU A 63 -4.83 -16.85 1.85
#